data_AF-A0A0C2WBW0-F1
#
_entry.id   AF-A0A0C2WBW0-F1
#
_cell.length_a   1.000
_cell.length_b   1.000
_cell.length_c   1.000
_cell.angle_alpha   90.00
_cell.angle_beta   90.00
_cell.angle_gamma   90.00
#
_symmetry.space_group_name_H-M   'P 1'
#
loop_
_entity.id
_entity.type
_entity.pdbx_description
1 polymer ?
#
loop_
_entity_poly.entity_id
_entity_poly.type
_entity_poly.pdbx_seq_one_letter_code
_entity_poly.pdbx_strand_id
1 'polypeptide(L)'
;MSESIGLQISEAQATYDKIQARYEEQLAILKSELHAAMQHTIMLQTLKETVDNEMNEIYGVIHPIRRIPVELLKQIFEETLRTREGYKMWQATQISHVCQYWRAVALDTPSLWSKLCIDFRYDPLNLIIEYWNWMIERVKMTPVDVHFYSLGGMQQSGAAVSEHNREEQKKVDACSLLRIPVIRELNIDVDSTYPTDQAFSMITGFPRNTAWWRSVGHGPRAAAGWADFL
;
A
#
# COMPACT_ATOMS: atom_id res chain seq x y z
N MET A 1 -37.61 48.88 72.94
CA MET A 1 -36.95 47.61 72.57
C MET A 1 -37.15 47.24 71.10
N SER A 2 -38.38 47.27 70.56
CA SER A 2 -38.67 46.92 69.15
C SER A 2 -37.92 47.79 68.10
N GLU A 3 -37.87 49.12 68.27
CA GLU A 3 -37.16 50.03 67.34
C GLU A 3 -35.65 49.81 67.29
N SER A 4 -35.01 49.51 68.44
CA SER A 4 -33.56 49.27 68.51
C SER A 4 -33.14 47.99 67.78
N ILE A 5 -34.02 46.99 67.76
CA ILE A 5 -33.78 45.72 67.05
C ILE A 5 -33.96 45.93 65.54
N GLY A 6 -34.98 46.70 65.13
CA GLY A 6 -35.18 47.06 63.72
C GLY A 6 -34.02 47.86 63.13
N LEU A 7 -33.41 48.75 63.92
CA LEU A 7 -32.26 49.54 63.48
C LEU A 7 -31.01 48.67 63.28
N GLN A 8 -30.72 47.75 64.20
CA GLN A 8 -29.58 46.82 64.07
C GLN A 8 -29.75 45.85 62.91
N ILE A 9 -30.99 45.41 62.63
CA ILE A 9 -31.29 44.57 61.46
C ILE A 9 -31.02 45.34 60.16
N SER A 10 -31.45 46.61 60.08
CA SER A 10 -31.20 47.48 58.92
C SER A 10 -29.71 47.76 58.70
N GLU A 11 -28.97 48.04 59.78
CA GLU A 11 -27.50 48.23 59.70
C GLU A 11 -26.77 46.96 59.29
N ALA A 12 -27.21 45.79 59.78
CA ALA A 12 -26.66 44.50 59.38
C ALA A 12 -26.95 44.20 57.90
N GLN A 13 -28.16 44.51 57.40
CA GLN A 13 -28.51 44.37 55.99
C GLN A 13 -27.68 45.29 55.10
N ALA A 14 -27.55 46.58 55.46
CA ALA A 14 -26.73 47.52 54.70
C ALA A 14 -25.23 47.12 54.67
N THR A 15 -24.75 46.48 55.75
CA THR A 15 -23.38 45.95 55.81
C THR A 15 -23.23 44.71 54.92
N TYR A 16 -24.21 43.81 54.93
CA TYR A 16 -24.25 42.63 54.06
C TYR A 16 -24.27 43.03 52.57
N ASP A 17 -25.12 43.99 52.19
CA ASP A 17 -25.23 44.48 50.81
C ASP A 17 -23.90 45.09 50.32
N LYS A 18 -23.21 45.85 51.17
CA LYS A 18 -21.89 46.41 50.84
C LYS A 18 -20.84 45.31 50.63
N ILE A 19 -20.85 44.28 51.47
CA ILE A 19 -19.93 43.15 51.35
C ILE A 19 -20.24 42.37 50.07
N GLN A 20 -21.51 42.13 49.77
CA GLN A 20 -21.96 41.45 48.56
C GLN A 20 -21.53 42.22 47.31
N ALA A 21 -21.79 43.53 47.24
CA ALA A 21 -21.39 44.37 46.11
C ALA A 21 -19.87 44.34 45.87
N ARG A 22 -19.06 44.35 46.94
CA ARG A 22 -17.60 44.23 46.84
C ARG A 22 -17.17 42.88 46.26
N TYR A 23 -17.78 41.78 46.69
CA TYR A 23 -17.46 40.46 46.14
C TYR A 23 -17.92 40.31 44.69
N GLU A 24 -19.06 40.89 44.32
CA GLU A 24 -19.54 40.93 42.93
C GLU A 24 -18.58 41.71 42.02
N GLU A 25 -18.05 42.85 42.48
CA GLU A 25 -17.04 43.63 41.77
C GLU A 25 -15.73 42.84 41.59
N GLN A 26 -15.23 42.19 42.65
CA GLN A 26 -14.03 41.35 42.58
C GLN A 26 -14.22 40.16 41.63
N LEU A 27 -15.39 39.52 41.63
CA LEU A 27 -15.72 38.45 40.69
C LEU A 27 -15.78 38.94 39.24
N ALA A 28 -16.28 40.16 39.00
CA ALA A 28 -16.30 40.75 37.66
C ALA A 28 -14.88 40.99 37.13
N ILE A 29 -13.98 41.51 37.97
CA ILE A 29 -12.57 41.72 37.63
C ILE A 29 -11.89 40.38 37.31
N LEU A 30 -12.00 39.39 38.19
CA LEU A 30 -11.39 38.07 37.99
C LEU A 30 -11.92 37.36 36.74
N LYS A 31 -13.22 37.48 36.44
CA LYS A 31 -13.80 36.94 35.20
C LYS A 31 -13.23 37.62 33.96
N SER A 32 -13.04 38.93 34.00
CA SER A 32 -12.42 39.70 32.91
C SER A 32 -10.97 39.27 32.68
N GLU A 33 -10.17 39.15 33.75
CA GLU A 33 -8.78 38.69 33.68
C GLU A 33 -8.67 37.25 33.17
N LEU A 34 -9.52 36.34 33.65
CA LEU A 34 -9.58 34.97 33.15
C LEU A 34 -9.90 34.95 31.65
N HIS A 35 -10.86 35.76 31.20
CA HIS A 35 -11.18 35.86 29.79
C HIS A 35 -9.99 36.36 28.96
N ALA A 36 -9.31 37.41 29.42
CA ALA A 36 -8.12 37.93 28.77
C ALA A 36 -6.99 36.88 28.69
N ALA A 37 -6.75 36.12 29.77
CA ALA A 37 -5.76 35.04 29.79
C ALA A 37 -6.15 33.88 28.85
N MET A 38 -7.42 33.53 28.77
CA MET A 38 -7.93 32.53 27.82
C MET A 38 -7.74 33.00 26.37
N GLN A 39 -8.06 34.25 26.04
CA GLN A 39 -7.83 34.82 24.71
C GLN A 39 -6.34 34.80 24.34
N HIS A 40 -5.46 35.15 25.29
CA HIS A 40 -4.02 35.10 25.06
C HIS A 40 -3.52 33.67 24.82
N THR A 41 -4.08 32.69 25.53
CA THR A 41 -3.76 31.27 25.33
C THR A 41 -4.19 30.80 23.94
N ILE A 42 -5.40 31.16 23.50
CA ILE A 42 -5.91 30.86 22.15
C ILE A 42 -4.98 31.47 21.10
N MET A 43 -4.61 32.75 21.25
CA MET A 43 -3.71 33.43 20.32
C MET A 43 -2.36 32.71 20.20
N LEU A 44 -1.75 32.33 21.33
CA LEU A 44 -0.48 31.61 21.33
C LEU A 44 -0.60 30.21 20.70
N GLN A 45 -1.73 29.52 20.90
CA GLN A 45 -1.99 28.24 20.25
C GLN A 45 -2.09 28.40 18.73
N THR A 46 -2.85 29.37 18.23
CA THR A 46 -2.94 29.65 16.80
C THR A 46 -1.59 30.03 16.19
N LEU A 47 -0.79 30.82 16.91
CA LEU A 47 0.55 31.18 16.45
C LEU A 47 1.46 29.94 16.38
N LYS A 48 1.41 29.08 17.40
CA LYS A 48 2.15 27.81 17.40
C LYS A 48 1.77 26.94 16.20
N GLU A 49 0.48 26.78 15.93
CA GLU A 49 0.00 25.99 14.78
C GLU A 49 0.49 26.57 13.44
N THR A 50 0.52 27.89 13.33
CA THR A 50 1.03 28.56 12.13
C THR A 50 2.51 28.27 11.91
N VAL A 51 3.34 28.42 12.95
CA VAL A 51 4.78 28.13 12.89
C VAL A 51 5.04 26.65 12.61
N ASP A 52 4.26 25.74 13.21
CA ASP A 52 4.41 24.30 12.98
C ASP A 52 4.08 23.92 11.53
N ASN A 53 3.05 24.55 10.94
CA ASN A 53 2.74 24.41 9.52
C ASN A 53 3.87 24.93 8.62
N GLU A 54 4.40 26.13 8.89
CA GLU A 54 5.53 26.69 8.14
C GLU A 54 6.77 25.79 8.25
N MET A 55 7.07 25.26 9.44
CA MET A 55 8.16 24.30 9.64
C MET A 55 7.94 23.03 8.83
N ASN A 56 6.73 22.47 8.82
CA ASN A 56 6.40 21.28 8.04
C ASN A 56 6.52 21.52 6.52
N GLU A 57 6.15 22.70 6.03
CA GLU A 57 6.37 23.07 4.62
C GLU A 57 7.86 23.12 4.29
N ILE A 58 8.66 23.79 5.11
CA ILE A 58 10.11 23.87 4.95
C ILE A 58 10.73 22.47 4.97
N TYR A 59 10.41 21.66 5.99
CA TYR A 59 10.88 20.28 6.12
C TYR A 59 10.48 19.43 4.92
N GLY A 60 9.29 19.64 4.37
CA GLY A 60 8.89 19.05 3.11
C GLY A 60 9.88 19.39 2.00
N VAL A 61 10.16 20.67 1.78
CA VAL A 61 11.05 21.12 0.68
C VAL A 61 12.49 20.62 0.86
N ILE A 62 13.03 20.66 2.08
CA ILE A 62 14.42 20.25 2.36
C ILE A 62 14.57 18.76 2.67
N HIS A 63 13.47 17.98 2.63
CA HIS A 63 13.46 16.60 3.07
C HIS A 63 14.57 15.79 2.34
N PRO A 64 15.48 15.10 3.06
CA PRO A 64 16.62 14.40 2.44
C PRO A 64 16.21 13.45 1.32
N ILE A 65 15.07 12.78 1.49
CA ILE A 65 14.47 11.87 0.49
C ILE A 65 14.15 12.54 -0.86
N ARG A 66 13.92 13.86 -0.91
CA ARG A 66 13.67 14.59 -2.18
C ARG A 66 14.97 15.09 -2.84
N ARG A 67 16.07 15.08 -2.10
CA ARG A 67 17.39 15.56 -2.55
C ARG A 67 18.36 14.42 -2.88
N ILE A 68 17.97 13.18 -2.58
CA ILE A 68 18.76 12.02 -2.96
C ILE A 68 18.82 11.92 -4.49
N PRO A 69 20.02 11.75 -5.07
CA PRO A 69 20.18 11.43 -6.48
C PRO A 69 19.32 10.24 -6.87
N VAL A 70 18.77 10.28 -8.07
CA VAL A 70 17.86 9.23 -8.56
C VAL A 70 18.56 7.87 -8.56
N GLU A 71 19.86 7.82 -8.87
CA GLU A 71 20.66 6.60 -8.90
C GLU A 71 20.74 5.92 -7.53
N LEU A 72 20.96 6.70 -6.47
CA LEU A 72 21.01 6.18 -5.10
C LEU A 72 19.62 5.73 -4.64
N LEU A 73 18.57 6.44 -5.05
CA LEU A 73 17.21 6.03 -4.74
C LEU A 73 16.84 4.70 -5.43
N LYS A 74 17.23 4.53 -6.70
CA LYS A 74 17.07 3.27 -7.43
C LYS A 74 17.80 2.12 -6.71
N GLN A 75 19.04 2.34 -6.29
CA GLN A 75 19.81 1.35 -5.52
C GLN A 75 19.12 0.96 -4.20
N ILE A 76 18.61 1.94 -3.45
CA ILE A 76 17.84 1.67 -2.23
C ILE A 76 16.62 0.79 -2.54
N PHE A 77 15.87 1.11 -3.59
CA PHE A 77 14.70 0.32 -3.99
C PHE A 77 15.10 -1.12 -4.34
N GLU A 78 16.16 -1.31 -5.13
CA GLU A 78 16.64 -2.65 -5.49
C GLU A 78 17.09 -3.46 -4.26
N GLU A 79 17.79 -2.85 -3.31
CA GLU A 79 18.22 -3.51 -2.07
C GLU A 79 17.03 -3.92 -1.17
N THR A 80 15.96 -3.12 -1.14
CA THR A 80 14.74 -3.50 -0.39
C THR A 80 14.04 -4.74 -0.98
N LEU A 81 14.25 -5.02 -2.26
CA LEU A 81 13.71 -6.21 -2.95
C LEU A 81 14.61 -7.43 -2.80
N ARG A 82 15.92 -7.24 -2.64
CA ARG A 82 16.89 -8.32 -2.40
C ARG A 82 16.72 -8.97 -1.03
N THR A 83 16.33 -8.17 -0.04
CA THR A 83 16.25 -8.60 1.37
C THR A 83 15.02 -9.45 1.70
N ARG A 84 13.96 -9.43 0.90
CA ARG A 84 12.72 -10.18 1.17
C ARG A 84 12.23 -10.93 -0.08
N GLU A 85 12.62 -12.19 -0.19
CA GLU A 85 12.14 -13.05 -1.27
C GLU A 85 10.63 -13.34 -1.10
N GLY A 86 9.89 -13.36 -2.21
CA GLY A 86 8.45 -13.67 -2.24
C GLY A 86 7.50 -12.49 -2.34
N TYR A 87 7.90 -11.27 -1.94
CA TYR A 87 7.02 -10.09 -1.93
C TYR A 87 7.53 -8.92 -2.79
N LYS A 88 8.47 -9.18 -3.69
CA LYS A 88 9.16 -8.14 -4.47
C LYS A 88 8.18 -7.18 -5.14
N MET A 89 7.13 -7.69 -5.75
CA MET A 89 6.15 -6.83 -6.40
C MET A 89 5.33 -6.00 -5.41
N TRP A 90 4.82 -6.60 -4.33
CA TRP A 90 4.09 -5.84 -3.31
C TRP A 90 4.97 -4.70 -2.76
N GLN A 91 6.25 -4.98 -2.51
CA GLN A 91 7.22 -3.98 -2.08
C GLN A 91 7.43 -2.88 -3.13
N ALA A 92 7.62 -3.24 -4.41
CA ALA A 92 7.74 -2.26 -5.50
C ALA A 92 6.51 -1.35 -5.60
N THR A 93 5.31 -1.91 -5.44
CA THR A 93 4.06 -1.15 -5.36
C THR A 93 4.05 -0.20 -4.16
N GLN A 94 4.41 -0.67 -2.95
CA GLN A 94 4.48 0.17 -1.75
C GLN A 94 5.45 1.34 -1.93
N ILE A 95 6.64 1.06 -2.49
CA ILE A 95 7.65 2.08 -2.81
C ILE A 95 7.07 3.14 -3.75
N SER A 96 6.34 2.73 -4.79
CA SER A 96 5.72 3.64 -5.74
C SER A 96 4.60 4.50 -5.14
N HIS A 97 4.10 4.17 -3.95
CA HIS A 97 3.01 4.88 -3.28
C HIS A 97 3.45 5.92 -2.24
N VAL A 98 4.75 6.01 -1.92
CA VAL A 98 5.28 6.93 -0.91
C VAL A 98 5.09 8.40 -1.29
N CYS A 99 5.53 8.80 -2.48
CA CYS A 99 5.30 10.15 -3.01
C CYS A 99 5.40 10.18 -4.54
N GLN A 100 5.07 11.31 -5.17
CA GLN A 100 5.12 11.45 -6.63
C GLN A 100 6.53 11.22 -7.19
N TYR A 101 7.57 11.70 -6.52
CA TYR A 101 8.97 11.48 -6.94
C TYR A 101 9.33 10.00 -6.91
N TRP A 102 9.02 9.29 -5.82
CA TRP A 102 9.29 7.85 -5.70
C TRP A 102 8.52 7.03 -6.72
N ARG A 103 7.27 7.42 -7.01
CA ARG A 103 6.49 6.81 -8.08
C ARG A 103 7.20 6.93 -9.42
N ALA A 104 7.63 8.14 -9.79
CA ALA A 104 8.33 8.36 -11.06
C ALA A 104 9.61 7.51 -11.15
N VAL A 105 10.42 7.48 -10.08
CA VAL A 105 11.65 6.70 -10.04
C VAL A 105 11.38 5.19 -10.09
N ALA A 106 10.41 4.69 -9.33
CA ALA A 106 10.06 3.27 -9.33
C ALA A 106 9.54 2.80 -10.69
N LEU A 107 8.68 3.60 -11.34
CA LEU A 107 8.18 3.30 -12.69
C LEU A 107 9.29 3.33 -13.75
N ASP A 108 10.31 4.16 -13.58
CA ASP A 108 11.49 4.20 -14.45
C ASP A 108 12.61 3.21 -14.05
N THR A 109 12.30 2.26 -13.16
CA THR A 109 13.27 1.24 -12.72
C THR A 109 12.74 -0.16 -13.03
N PRO A 110 12.90 -0.64 -14.28
CA PRO A 110 12.36 -1.92 -14.74
C PRO A 110 12.77 -3.14 -13.89
N SER A 111 13.95 -3.10 -13.26
CA SER A 111 14.44 -4.16 -12.36
C SER A 111 13.55 -4.38 -11.14
N LEU A 112 12.78 -3.37 -10.69
CA LEU A 112 11.81 -3.54 -9.60
C LEU A 112 10.61 -4.42 -10.01
N TRP A 113 10.36 -4.52 -11.31
CA TRP A 113 9.21 -5.21 -11.90
C TRP A 113 9.63 -6.52 -12.58
N SER A 114 10.86 -6.99 -12.34
CA SER A 114 11.45 -8.14 -13.04
C SER A 114 10.95 -9.50 -12.54
N LYS A 115 9.97 -9.56 -11.64
CA LYS A 115 9.41 -10.80 -11.12
C LYS A 115 7.89 -10.75 -11.21
N LEU A 116 7.33 -11.63 -12.02
CA LEU A 116 5.91 -11.72 -12.29
C LEU A 116 5.39 -13.02 -11.70
N CYS A 117 4.39 -12.93 -10.81
CA CYS A 117 3.82 -14.07 -10.11
C CYS A 117 2.31 -14.06 -10.29
N ILE A 118 1.74 -15.19 -10.70
CA ILE A 118 0.29 -15.40 -10.82
C ILE A 118 -0.06 -16.71 -10.16
N ASP A 119 -1.07 -16.68 -9.28
CA ASP A 119 -1.66 -17.88 -8.71
C ASP A 119 -3.04 -18.12 -9.33
N PHE A 120 -3.11 -19.11 -10.21
CA PHE A 120 -4.34 -19.44 -10.94
C PHE A 120 -5.47 -19.94 -10.03
N ARG A 121 -5.15 -20.38 -8.81
CA ARG A 121 -6.15 -20.82 -7.83
C ARG A 121 -6.86 -19.64 -7.16
N TYR A 122 -6.13 -18.55 -6.88
CA TYR A 122 -6.66 -17.44 -6.07
C TYR A 122 -6.87 -16.15 -6.84
N ASP A 123 -6.14 -15.94 -7.94
CA ASP A 123 -6.24 -14.72 -8.72
C ASP A 123 -7.42 -14.81 -9.72
N PRO A 124 -8.45 -13.95 -9.60
CA PRO A 124 -9.54 -13.92 -10.55
C PRO A 124 -9.08 -13.30 -11.89
N LEU A 125 -9.79 -13.64 -12.97
CA LEU A 125 -9.40 -13.24 -14.34
C LEU A 125 -9.21 -11.72 -14.50
N ASN A 126 -10.06 -10.89 -13.89
CA ASN A 126 -9.94 -9.43 -13.97
C ASN A 126 -8.66 -8.93 -13.31
N LEU A 127 -8.30 -9.49 -12.15
CA LEU A 127 -7.06 -9.13 -11.46
C LEU A 127 -5.86 -9.52 -12.31
N ILE A 128 -5.86 -10.73 -12.89
CA ILE A 128 -4.80 -11.20 -13.78
C ILE A 128 -4.63 -10.27 -14.98
N ILE A 129 -5.72 -9.86 -15.64
CA ILE A 129 -5.67 -8.95 -16.80
C ILE A 129 -5.08 -7.60 -16.42
N GLU A 130 -5.59 -6.98 -15.34
CA GLU A 130 -5.11 -5.68 -14.86
C GLU A 130 -3.63 -5.75 -14.48
N TYR A 131 -3.29 -6.75 -13.67
CA TYR A 131 -1.93 -7.02 -13.20
C TYR A 131 -0.96 -7.25 -14.36
N TRP A 132 -1.31 -8.12 -15.32
CA TRP A 132 -0.44 -8.45 -16.44
C TRP A 132 -0.19 -7.24 -17.33
N ASN A 133 -1.24 -6.52 -17.70
CA ASN A 133 -1.12 -5.32 -18.52
C ASN A 133 -0.27 -4.26 -17.84
N TRP A 134 -0.52 -4.05 -16.54
CA TRP A 134 0.24 -3.14 -15.72
C TRP A 134 1.73 -3.52 -15.65
N MET A 135 2.05 -4.80 -15.47
CA MET A 135 3.45 -5.24 -15.39
C MET A 135 4.20 -5.16 -16.71
N ILE A 136 3.57 -5.59 -17.81
CA ILE A 136 4.21 -5.65 -19.13
C ILE A 136 4.69 -4.26 -19.61
N GLU A 137 3.95 -3.20 -19.30
CA GLU A 137 4.36 -1.83 -19.61
C GLU A 137 5.67 -1.40 -18.92
N ARG A 138 6.02 -2.04 -17.79
CA ARG A 138 7.12 -1.62 -16.89
C ARG A 138 8.38 -2.46 -17.03
N VAL A 139 8.24 -3.70 -17.47
CA VAL A 139 9.36 -4.65 -17.66
C VAL A 139 10.38 -4.15 -18.68
N LYS A 140 9.95 -3.39 -19.71
CA LYS A 140 10.82 -2.90 -20.80
C LYS A 140 11.73 -4.04 -21.33
N MET A 141 13.02 -3.81 -21.51
CA MET A 141 13.99 -4.83 -21.97
C MET A 141 14.67 -5.62 -20.84
N THR A 142 14.19 -5.48 -19.59
CA THR A 142 14.81 -6.18 -18.46
C THR A 142 14.41 -7.65 -18.43
N PRO A 143 15.35 -8.58 -18.23
CA PRO A 143 15.02 -10.00 -18.08
C PRO A 143 14.08 -10.26 -16.90
N VAL A 144 12.98 -10.97 -17.14
CA VAL A 144 11.92 -11.25 -16.14
C VAL A 144 11.91 -12.70 -15.71
N ASP A 145 11.66 -12.93 -14.43
CA ASP A 145 11.30 -14.24 -13.88
C ASP A 145 9.78 -14.33 -13.82
N VAL A 146 9.20 -15.32 -14.51
CA VAL A 146 7.76 -15.57 -14.54
C VAL A 146 7.46 -16.83 -13.72
N HIS A 147 6.53 -16.71 -12.79
CA HIS A 147 6.08 -17.80 -11.93
C HIS A 147 4.56 -17.94 -12.05
N PHE A 148 4.12 -19.09 -12.58
CA PHE A 148 2.73 -19.51 -12.56
C PHE A 148 2.57 -20.56 -11.47
N TYR A 149 1.68 -20.29 -10.51
CA TYR A 149 1.34 -21.17 -9.41
C TYR A 149 -0.05 -21.76 -9.63
N SER A 150 -0.22 -23.02 -9.18
CA SER A 150 -1.52 -23.70 -9.22
C SER A 150 -2.19 -23.69 -10.60
N LEU A 151 -1.41 -23.82 -11.70
CA LEU A 151 -1.94 -23.81 -13.06
C LEU A 151 -3.02 -24.89 -13.23
N GLY A 152 -4.14 -24.53 -13.85
CA GLY A 152 -5.33 -25.39 -13.95
C GLY A 152 -6.30 -25.23 -12.78
N GLY A 153 -5.90 -24.54 -11.70
CA GLY A 153 -6.76 -24.15 -10.59
C GLY A 153 -7.31 -25.33 -9.78
N MET A 154 -8.10 -25.02 -8.74
CA MET A 154 -8.85 -26.03 -8.01
C MET A 154 -10.15 -26.31 -8.76
N GLN A 155 -10.31 -27.51 -9.32
CA GLN A 155 -11.55 -27.90 -9.96
C GLN A 155 -12.68 -27.95 -8.93
N GLN A 156 -13.61 -26.99 -8.99
CA GLN A 156 -14.71 -26.92 -8.02
C GLN A 156 -15.71 -28.07 -8.23
N SER A 157 -16.09 -28.72 -7.14
CA SER A 157 -17.10 -29.78 -7.13
C SER A 157 -18.45 -29.22 -7.59
N GLY A 158 -18.86 -29.53 -8.81
CA GLY A 158 -20.16 -29.16 -9.38
C GLY A 158 -20.10 -28.28 -10.64
N ALA A 159 -18.95 -27.66 -10.94
CA ALA A 159 -18.74 -26.98 -12.21
C ALA A 159 -18.52 -28.01 -13.34
N ALA A 160 -19.08 -27.76 -14.53
CA ALA A 160 -18.77 -28.58 -15.68
C ALA A 160 -17.28 -28.47 -16.01
N VAL A 161 -16.59 -29.60 -16.19
CA VAL A 161 -15.15 -29.67 -16.54
C VAL A 161 -14.82 -28.74 -17.70
N SER A 162 -15.68 -28.70 -18.73
CA SER A 162 -15.51 -27.84 -19.91
C SER A 162 -15.59 -26.33 -19.59
N GLU A 163 -16.42 -25.94 -18.62
CA GLU A 163 -16.55 -24.54 -18.20
C GLU A 163 -15.34 -24.10 -17.39
N HIS A 164 -14.91 -24.92 -16.43
CA HIS A 164 -13.68 -24.71 -15.66
C HIS A 164 -12.46 -24.54 -16.58
N ASN A 165 -12.27 -25.46 -17.53
CA ASN A 165 -11.15 -25.39 -18.48
C ASN A 165 -11.19 -24.12 -19.34
N ARG A 166 -12.39 -23.65 -19.69
CA ARG A 166 -12.57 -22.41 -20.45
C ARG A 166 -12.21 -21.18 -19.62
N GLU A 167 -12.49 -21.18 -18.31
CA GLU A 167 -12.09 -20.10 -17.41
C GLU A 167 -10.58 -20.07 -17.20
N GLU A 168 -9.96 -21.22 -16.95
CA GLU A 168 -8.52 -21.33 -16.80
C GLU A 168 -7.77 -20.95 -18.09
N GLN A 169 -8.28 -21.36 -19.26
CA GLN A 169 -7.71 -20.93 -20.54
C GLN A 169 -7.74 -19.41 -20.70
N LYS A 170 -8.82 -18.73 -20.31
CA LYS A 170 -8.88 -17.25 -20.36
C LYS A 170 -7.82 -16.60 -19.48
N LYS A 171 -7.54 -17.17 -18.30
CA LYS A 171 -6.48 -16.69 -17.40
C LYS A 171 -5.11 -16.84 -18.07
N VAL A 172 -4.84 -18.00 -18.68
CA VAL A 172 -3.58 -18.28 -19.38
C VAL A 172 -3.41 -17.35 -20.58
N ASP A 173 -4.46 -17.15 -21.37
CA ASP A 173 -4.45 -16.27 -22.54
C ASP A 173 -4.17 -14.80 -22.17
N ALA A 174 -4.71 -14.35 -21.01
CA ALA A 174 -4.41 -13.03 -20.47
C ALA A 174 -2.90 -12.88 -20.14
N CYS A 175 -2.23 -13.99 -19.81
CA CYS A 175 -0.81 -14.07 -19.46
C CYS A 175 0.09 -14.35 -20.67
N SER A 176 -0.12 -13.64 -21.78
CA SER A 176 0.62 -13.90 -23.02
C SER A 176 2.14 -13.67 -22.84
N LEU A 177 2.89 -14.77 -22.71
CA LEU A 177 4.36 -14.78 -22.56
C LEU A 177 5.08 -14.11 -23.75
N LEU A 178 4.45 -14.10 -24.93
CA LEU A 178 4.96 -13.46 -26.14
C LEU A 178 5.08 -11.93 -26.01
N ARG A 179 4.38 -11.32 -25.04
CA ARG A 179 4.48 -9.88 -24.75
C ARG A 179 5.70 -9.53 -23.90
N ILE A 180 6.41 -10.52 -23.35
CA ILE A 180 7.60 -10.31 -22.53
C ILE A 180 8.83 -10.30 -23.43
N PRO A 181 9.63 -9.21 -23.47
CA PRO A 181 10.76 -9.11 -24.38
C PRO A 181 11.88 -10.12 -24.08
N VAL A 182 12.17 -10.33 -22.79
CA VAL A 182 13.20 -11.27 -22.32
C VAL A 182 12.70 -11.99 -21.07
N ILE A 183 12.54 -13.31 -21.17
CA ILE A 183 12.26 -14.17 -20.01
C ILE A 183 13.57 -14.80 -19.56
N ARG A 184 13.99 -14.50 -18.33
CA ARG A 184 15.17 -15.10 -17.69
C ARG A 184 14.86 -16.49 -17.16
N GLU A 185 13.72 -16.62 -16.50
CA GLU A 185 13.29 -17.85 -15.86
C GLU A 185 11.77 -18.00 -16.00
N LEU A 186 11.31 -19.21 -16.36
CA LEU A 186 9.89 -19.57 -16.38
C LEU A 186 9.66 -20.76 -15.47
N ASN A 187 8.91 -20.53 -14.39
CA ASN A 187 8.52 -21.54 -13.43
C ASN A 187 7.01 -21.76 -13.52
N ILE A 188 6.60 -23.00 -13.74
CA ILE A 188 5.19 -23.39 -13.82
C ILE A 188 4.96 -24.52 -12.83
N ASP A 189 4.11 -24.23 -11.86
CA ASP A 189 3.57 -25.19 -10.91
C ASP A 189 2.11 -25.46 -11.27
N VAL A 190 1.75 -26.74 -11.33
CA VAL A 190 0.40 -27.21 -11.70
C VAL A 190 -0.34 -27.57 -10.42
N ASP A 191 -1.62 -27.20 -10.34
CA ASP A 191 -2.46 -27.59 -9.21
C ASP A 191 -2.48 -29.11 -9.06
N SER A 192 -2.26 -29.62 -7.85
CA SER A 192 -2.25 -31.07 -7.55
C SER A 192 -3.56 -31.78 -7.92
N THR A 193 -4.66 -31.04 -8.06
CA THR A 193 -5.97 -31.56 -8.42
C THR A 193 -6.23 -31.55 -9.93
N TYR A 194 -5.32 -31.00 -10.73
CA TYR A 194 -5.51 -30.81 -12.16
C TYR A 194 -4.51 -31.64 -12.99
N PRO A 195 -4.94 -32.31 -14.09
CA PRO A 195 -4.03 -33.08 -14.94
C PRO A 195 -2.92 -32.21 -15.53
N THR A 196 -1.66 -32.63 -15.33
CA THR A 196 -0.47 -31.88 -15.75
C THR A 196 -0.42 -31.66 -17.26
N ASP A 197 -0.65 -32.72 -18.04
CA ASP A 197 -0.72 -32.66 -19.50
C ASP A 197 -1.75 -31.62 -19.99
N GLN A 198 -2.92 -31.60 -19.35
CA GLN A 198 -3.98 -30.66 -19.70
C GLN A 198 -3.59 -29.22 -19.34
N ALA A 199 -3.01 -28.98 -18.16
CA ALA A 199 -2.55 -27.66 -17.74
C ALA A 199 -1.50 -27.09 -18.72
N PHE A 200 -0.50 -27.89 -19.08
CA PHE A 200 0.55 -27.47 -20.01
C PHE A 200 0.01 -27.24 -21.42
N SER A 201 -0.99 -28.02 -21.88
CA SER A 201 -1.61 -27.83 -23.19
C SER A 201 -2.29 -26.45 -23.36
N MET A 202 -2.64 -25.78 -22.27
CA MET A 202 -3.21 -24.42 -22.29
C MET A 202 -2.19 -23.37 -22.73
N ILE A 203 -0.88 -23.62 -22.56
CA ILE A 203 0.18 -22.67 -22.90
C ILE A 203 0.62 -22.89 -24.34
N THR A 204 0.05 -22.11 -25.25
CA THR A 204 0.24 -22.30 -26.71
C THR A 204 1.33 -21.40 -27.31
N GLY A 205 1.95 -20.53 -26.52
CA GLY A 205 2.86 -19.46 -27.00
C GLY A 205 4.13 -19.32 -26.18
N PHE A 206 4.93 -20.38 -26.07
CA PHE A 206 6.26 -20.28 -25.43
C PHE A 206 7.20 -19.40 -26.28
N PRO A 207 7.94 -18.46 -25.66
CA PRO A 207 8.95 -17.70 -26.39
C PRO A 207 10.07 -18.62 -26.84
N ARG A 208 10.49 -18.51 -28.11
CA ARG A 208 11.53 -19.38 -28.73
C ARG A 208 12.92 -19.32 -28.06
N ASN A 209 13.12 -18.42 -27.10
CA ASN A 209 14.42 -18.08 -26.50
C ASN A 209 14.50 -18.39 -24.99
N THR A 210 13.53 -19.10 -24.40
CA THR A 210 13.56 -19.45 -22.96
C THR A 210 14.55 -20.58 -22.69
N ALA A 211 15.70 -20.25 -22.09
CA ALA A 211 16.81 -21.18 -21.96
C ALA A 211 16.62 -22.26 -20.87
N TRP A 212 15.76 -22.07 -19.87
CA TRP A 212 15.59 -23.04 -18.78
C TRP A 212 14.20 -22.91 -18.14
N TRP A 213 13.44 -24.01 -18.06
CA TRP A 213 12.24 -24.11 -17.22
C TRP A 213 12.41 -25.22 -16.19
N ARG A 214 11.93 -25.01 -14.96
CA ARG A 214 11.85 -26.06 -13.93
C ARG A 214 10.39 -26.31 -13.59
N SER A 215 9.96 -27.57 -13.71
CA SER A 215 8.73 -28.03 -13.07
C SER A 215 9.06 -28.36 -11.62
N VAL A 216 8.38 -27.72 -10.67
CA VAL A 216 8.47 -28.08 -9.25
C VAL A 216 7.25 -28.92 -8.89
N GLY A 217 7.13 -30.10 -9.52
CA GLY A 217 6.09 -31.06 -9.18
C GLY A 217 6.49 -31.93 -7.99
N HIS A 218 5.64 -32.01 -6.96
CA HIS A 218 5.75 -33.06 -5.93
C HIS A 218 5.34 -34.43 -6.52
N GLY A 219 6.22 -35.04 -7.31
CA GLY A 219 6.02 -36.37 -7.88
C GLY A 219 7.24 -36.88 -8.67
N PRO A 220 7.47 -38.21 -8.76
CA PRO A 220 8.73 -38.82 -9.22
C PRO A 220 9.04 -38.66 -10.72
N ARG A 221 8.31 -37.80 -11.45
CA ARG A 221 8.46 -37.58 -12.89
C ARG A 221 8.91 -36.17 -13.29
N ALA A 222 9.21 -35.30 -12.34
CA ALA A 222 9.52 -33.88 -12.58
C ALA A 222 10.86 -33.60 -13.33
N ALA A 223 11.59 -34.63 -13.80
CA ALA A 223 12.92 -34.48 -14.40
C ALA A 223 13.06 -34.98 -15.85
N ALA A 224 11.98 -35.42 -16.51
CA ALA A 224 12.05 -35.76 -17.93
C ALA A 224 11.84 -34.49 -18.77
N GLY A 225 12.89 -34.01 -19.41
CA GLY A 225 12.89 -32.80 -20.24
C GLY A 225 11.93 -32.92 -21.42
N TRP A 226 11.05 -31.92 -21.57
CA TRP A 226 10.03 -31.82 -22.61
C TRP A 226 10.61 -31.20 -23.90
N ALA A 227 11.71 -31.76 -24.41
CA ALA A 227 12.25 -31.35 -25.72
C ALA A 227 11.34 -31.80 -26.89
N ASP A 228 10.38 -32.70 -26.66
CA ASP A 228 9.59 -33.37 -27.70
C ASP A 228 8.26 -32.68 -28.07
N PHE A 229 7.94 -31.51 -27.48
CA PHE A 229 6.68 -30.79 -27.70
C PHE A 229 6.84 -29.41 -28.38
N LEU A 230 8.06 -29.04 -28.78
CA LEU A 230 8.38 -27.88 -29.62
C LEU A 230 8.77 -28.34 -31.03
#